data_AF-A0A8K0G1V3-F1
#
_entry.id   AF-A0A8K0G1V3-F1
#
_cell.length_a   1.000
_cell.length_b   1.000
_cell.length_c   1.000
_cell.angle_alpha   90.00
_cell.angle_beta   90.00
_cell.angle_gamma   90.00
#
_symmetry.space_group_name_H-M   'P 1'
#
loop_
_entity.id
_entity.type
_entity.pdbx_description
1 polymer ?
#
loop_
_entity_poly.entity_id
_entity_poly.type
_entity_poly.pdbx_seq_one_letter_code
_entity_poly.pdbx_strand_id
1 'polypeptide(L)'
;MDRKSNKSQSQETEDSTMEVEQTKPSFNKRSTITEQLDILVGNLTYKVLEAQKNYKMNKKSLLDERKELFHKSDLSNSQLAFALAELDQKIADNDNMHDEEILVLKGQRMELLKDLALKTQNLDATICALQLQNDEMLSDLKEQKLHAAPAELEEINRRIEELKRIFFNDMKTLKELQAVMPKGSNFEDYSVPEILESRGLRLTPSGYFLTETGRLLTYSEASCMGLLEGIDHISWESVLRTYQDIKKSSSDMSLTTPTTMSASKISCKDAEYLSTTLVKPLTLALTEITTIQPRDPIHYLSHRLFKYRYNQEINITRQQEALQLINERKQLEQEKWSAMIEEKTRKIVLDMIIKAEEEAIRNELERIARETATINVGEDGE
;
A
#
# COMPACT_ATOMS: atom_id res chain seq x y z
N MET A 1 20.73 41.09 -58.25
CA MET A 1 21.67 41.59 -57.20
C MET A 1 21.61 40.67 -55.98
N ASP A 2 21.35 39.36 -56.18
CA ASP A 2 20.64 38.56 -55.17
C ASP A 2 21.53 37.58 -54.38
N ARG A 3 22.84 37.54 -54.67
CA ARG A 3 23.78 36.67 -53.94
C ARG A 3 24.07 37.10 -52.50
N LYS A 4 23.68 38.32 -52.08
CA LYS A 4 23.84 38.76 -50.69
C LYS A 4 22.73 38.26 -49.75
N SER A 5 21.57 37.84 -50.27
CA SER A 5 20.46 37.38 -49.43
C SER A 5 20.65 35.94 -48.91
N ASN A 6 21.21 35.02 -49.73
CA ASN A 6 21.38 33.62 -49.33
C ASN A 6 22.38 33.42 -48.17
N LYS A 7 23.38 34.31 -48.03
CA LYS A 7 24.41 34.12 -47.00
C LYS A 7 23.90 34.38 -45.59
N SER A 8 22.87 35.21 -45.44
CA SER A 8 22.24 35.50 -44.15
C SER A 8 21.35 34.34 -43.67
N GLN A 9 20.61 33.68 -44.57
CA GLN A 9 19.75 32.55 -44.22
C GLN A 9 20.53 31.28 -43.82
N SER A 10 21.70 31.03 -44.41
CA SER A 10 22.56 29.91 -43.99
C SER A 10 23.16 30.09 -42.59
N GLN A 11 23.32 31.33 -42.13
CA GLN A 11 23.91 31.61 -40.82
C GLN A 11 22.87 31.49 -39.69
N GLU A 12 21.62 31.89 -39.96
CA GLU A 12 20.49 31.78 -39.02
C GLU A 12 20.11 30.31 -38.73
N THR A 13 20.29 29.43 -39.71
CA THR A 13 20.01 27.99 -39.59
C THR A 13 21.11 27.23 -38.86
N GLU A 14 22.38 27.64 -38.96
CA GLU A 14 23.47 27.09 -38.15
C GLU A 14 23.29 27.44 -36.66
N ASP A 15 22.95 28.69 -36.35
CA ASP A 15 22.72 29.15 -34.97
C ASP A 15 21.57 28.37 -34.30
N SER A 16 20.48 28.13 -35.03
CA SER A 16 19.33 27.36 -34.54
C SER A 16 19.69 25.91 -34.17
N THR A 17 20.59 25.29 -34.92
CA THR A 17 21.02 23.91 -34.62
C THR A 17 22.04 23.81 -33.50
N MET A 18 22.83 24.86 -33.30
CA MET A 18 23.72 24.96 -32.15
C MET A 18 22.93 25.11 -30.84
N GLU A 19 21.77 25.79 -30.88
CA GLU A 19 20.87 25.92 -29.74
C GLU A 19 20.28 24.57 -29.31
N VAL A 20 19.88 23.71 -30.26
CA VAL A 20 19.40 22.34 -29.96
C VAL A 20 20.50 21.49 -29.31
N GLU A 21 21.75 21.56 -29.78
CA GLU A 21 22.85 20.80 -29.16
C GLU A 21 23.15 21.26 -27.72
N GLN A 22 22.94 22.54 -27.40
CA GLN A 22 23.10 23.06 -26.04
C GLN A 22 22.04 22.55 -25.07
N THR A 23 20.90 22.07 -25.55
CA THR A 23 19.85 21.49 -24.68
C THR A 23 20.20 20.09 -24.16
N LYS A 24 21.00 19.30 -24.91
CA LYS A 24 21.40 17.91 -24.54
C LYS A 24 22.08 17.76 -23.17
N PRO A 25 23.10 18.56 -22.82
CA PRO A 25 23.71 18.50 -21.50
C PRO A 25 22.72 18.78 -20.36
N SER A 26 21.75 19.66 -20.62
CA SER A 26 20.72 19.98 -19.63
C SER A 26 19.77 18.79 -19.39
N PHE A 27 19.48 17.99 -20.42
CA PHE A 27 18.67 16.77 -20.31
C PHE A 27 19.35 15.69 -19.49
N ASN A 28 20.60 15.38 -19.81
CA ASN A 28 21.36 14.38 -19.05
C ASN A 28 21.44 14.75 -17.57
N LYS A 29 21.67 16.03 -17.26
CA LYS A 29 21.68 16.50 -15.87
C LYS A 29 20.32 16.33 -15.19
N ARG A 30 19.20 16.63 -15.87
CA ARG A 30 17.84 16.44 -15.33
C ARG A 30 17.53 14.95 -15.14
N SER A 31 17.88 14.11 -16.10
CA SER A 31 17.77 12.64 -16.03
C SER A 31 18.42 12.09 -14.77
N THR A 32 19.69 12.44 -14.54
CA THR A 32 20.43 11.99 -13.36
C THR A 32 19.81 12.46 -12.05
N ILE A 33 19.30 13.71 -12.00
CA ILE A 33 18.63 14.23 -10.80
C ILE A 33 17.35 13.43 -10.52
N THR A 34 16.54 13.13 -11.55
CA THR A 34 15.31 12.36 -11.41
C THR A 34 15.59 10.94 -10.92
N GLU A 35 16.59 10.26 -11.50
CA GLU A 35 17.02 8.92 -11.05
C GLU A 35 17.48 8.93 -9.59
N GLN A 36 18.24 9.96 -9.18
CA GLN A 36 18.67 10.13 -7.79
C GLN A 36 17.49 10.33 -6.84
N LEU A 37 16.49 11.14 -7.22
CA LEU A 37 15.29 11.35 -6.42
C LEU A 37 14.49 10.05 -6.26
N ASP A 38 14.33 9.26 -7.33
CA ASP A 38 13.64 7.97 -7.28
C ASP A 38 14.34 6.99 -6.32
N ILE A 39 15.66 6.89 -6.39
CA ILE A 39 16.47 6.09 -5.45
C ILE A 39 16.26 6.56 -4.01
N LEU A 40 16.25 7.88 -3.76
CA LEU A 40 16.02 8.42 -2.42
C LEU A 40 14.62 8.10 -1.89
N VAL A 41 13.59 8.20 -2.73
CA VAL A 41 12.22 7.81 -2.39
C VAL A 41 12.15 6.30 -2.05
N GLY A 42 12.83 5.47 -2.84
CA GLY A 42 12.94 4.03 -2.57
C GLY A 42 13.63 3.75 -1.23
N ASN A 43 14.73 4.44 -0.93
CA ASN A 43 15.45 4.31 0.34
C ASN A 43 14.60 4.75 1.55
N LEU A 44 13.85 5.86 1.44
CA LEU A 44 12.96 6.29 2.52
C LEU A 44 11.80 5.30 2.72
N THR A 45 11.26 4.74 1.63
CA THR A 45 10.23 3.70 1.71
C THR A 45 10.76 2.48 2.45
N TYR A 46 12.00 2.05 2.17
CA TYR A 46 12.65 0.97 2.91
C TYR A 46 12.81 1.31 4.40
N LYS A 47 13.26 2.53 4.73
CA LYS A 47 13.42 2.97 6.13
C LYS A 47 12.10 2.97 6.91
N VAL A 48 11.00 3.40 6.29
CA VAL A 48 9.67 3.33 6.92
C VAL A 48 9.32 1.88 7.29
N LEU A 49 9.57 0.94 6.37
CA LEU A 49 9.28 -0.48 6.58
C LEU A 49 10.19 -1.09 7.64
N GLU A 50 11.47 -0.72 7.65
CA GLU A 50 12.43 -1.15 8.66
C GLU A 50 12.03 -0.65 10.05
N ALA A 51 11.63 0.62 10.18
CA ALA A 51 11.10 1.19 11.43
C ALA A 51 9.85 0.44 11.91
N GLN A 52 8.89 0.14 11.01
CA GLN A 52 7.71 -0.66 11.33
C GLN A 52 8.06 -2.08 11.81
N LYS A 53 9.03 -2.73 11.16
CA LYS A 53 9.50 -4.06 11.55
C LYS A 53 10.14 -4.03 12.94
N ASN A 54 11.02 -3.07 13.18
CA ASN A 54 11.71 -2.91 14.47
C ASN A 54 10.71 -2.64 15.60
N TYR A 55 9.73 -1.76 15.35
CA TYR A 55 8.63 -1.51 16.27
C TYR A 55 7.85 -2.78 16.62
N LYS A 56 7.42 -3.56 15.61
CA LYS A 56 6.71 -4.83 15.83
C LYS A 56 7.53 -5.81 16.67
N MET A 57 8.85 -5.91 16.43
CA MET A 57 9.74 -6.77 17.21
C MET A 57 9.87 -6.29 18.66
N ASN A 58 10.12 -5.00 18.87
CA ASN A 58 10.27 -4.41 20.21
C ASN A 58 8.98 -4.53 21.03
N LYS A 59 7.85 -4.16 20.44
CA LYS A 59 6.53 -4.27 21.08
C LYS A 59 6.21 -5.71 21.47
N LYS A 60 6.49 -6.67 20.58
CA LYS A 60 6.33 -8.09 20.90
C LYS A 60 7.20 -8.51 22.09
N SER A 61 8.48 -8.13 22.10
CA SER A 61 9.41 -8.43 23.19
C SER A 61 8.91 -7.89 24.54
N LEU A 62 8.46 -6.63 24.58
CA LEU A 62 7.91 -6.00 25.79
C LEU A 62 6.62 -6.68 26.27
N LEU A 63 5.75 -7.08 25.34
CA LEU A 63 4.51 -7.80 25.67
C LEU A 63 4.80 -9.22 26.19
N ASP A 64 5.82 -9.89 25.67
CA ASP A 64 6.22 -11.21 26.15
C ASP A 64 6.87 -11.10 27.55
N GLU A 65 7.71 -10.09 27.79
CA GLU A 65 8.25 -9.78 29.13
C GLU A 65 7.13 -9.49 30.15
N ARG A 66 6.12 -8.72 29.73
CA ARG A 66 4.92 -8.45 30.54
C ARG A 66 4.17 -9.71 30.92
N LYS A 67 4.03 -10.67 30.00
CA LYS A 67 3.41 -11.99 30.28
C LYS A 67 4.25 -12.80 31.25
N GLU A 68 5.57 -12.80 31.09
CA GLU A 68 6.48 -13.53 31.99
C GLU A 68 6.40 -13.03 33.44
N LEU A 69 6.17 -11.74 33.66
CA LEU A 69 5.99 -11.19 35.01
C LEU A 69 4.79 -11.82 35.75
N PHE A 70 3.70 -12.15 35.05
CA PHE A 70 2.54 -12.83 35.67
C PHE A 70 2.85 -14.27 36.10
N HIS A 71 3.89 -14.88 35.54
CA HIS A 71 4.29 -16.25 35.86
C HIS A 71 5.37 -16.33 36.96
N LYS A 72 5.94 -15.19 37.39
CA LYS A 72 6.93 -15.15 38.47
C LYS A 72 6.25 -15.19 39.83
N SER A 73 6.36 -16.31 40.53
CA SER A 73 5.79 -16.55 41.87
C SER A 73 6.42 -15.74 43.01
N ASP A 74 7.61 -15.20 42.78
CA ASP A 74 8.47 -14.72 43.87
C ASP A 74 8.32 -13.21 44.15
N LEU A 75 7.49 -12.51 43.38
CA LEU A 75 7.26 -11.07 43.52
C LEU A 75 6.07 -10.80 44.45
N SER A 76 6.25 -9.88 45.40
CA SER A 76 5.12 -9.33 46.13
C SER A 76 4.19 -8.55 45.21
N ASN A 77 2.89 -8.47 45.55
CA ASN A 77 1.90 -7.75 44.74
C ASN A 77 2.30 -6.29 44.47
N SER A 78 2.96 -5.62 45.42
CA SER A 78 3.44 -4.24 45.23
C SER A 78 4.60 -4.16 44.24
N GLN A 79 5.52 -5.12 44.25
CA GLN A 79 6.64 -5.16 43.31
C GLN A 79 6.17 -5.52 41.90
N LEU A 80 5.21 -6.45 41.79
CA LEU A 80 4.59 -6.80 40.52
C LEU A 80 3.85 -5.59 39.91
N ALA A 81 3.07 -4.86 40.70
CA ALA A 81 2.37 -3.66 40.24
C ALA A 81 3.35 -2.59 39.74
N PHE A 82 4.46 -2.36 40.45
CA PHE A 82 5.49 -1.42 40.02
C PHE A 82 6.17 -1.85 38.71
N ALA A 83 6.55 -3.12 38.59
CA ALA A 83 7.19 -3.66 37.38
C ALA A 83 6.25 -3.62 36.16
N LEU A 84 4.96 -3.90 36.36
CA LEU A 84 3.95 -3.79 35.30
C LEU A 84 3.77 -2.33 34.87
N ALA A 85 3.69 -1.39 35.81
CA ALA A 85 3.59 0.04 35.49
C ALA A 85 4.83 0.53 34.70
N GLU A 86 6.03 0.07 35.06
CA GLU A 86 7.25 0.39 34.33
C GLU A 86 7.24 -0.18 32.90
N LEU A 87 6.77 -1.42 32.71
CA LEU A 87 6.65 -2.01 31.37
C LEU A 87 5.57 -1.34 30.53
N ASP A 88 4.42 -1.01 31.12
CA ASP A 88 3.35 -0.30 30.41
C ASP A 88 3.83 1.10 29.99
N GLN A 89 4.64 1.77 30.81
CA GLN A 89 5.32 3.02 30.42
C GLN A 89 6.30 2.80 29.26
N LYS A 90 7.14 1.76 29.30
CA LYS A 90 8.07 1.44 28.20
C LYS A 90 7.34 1.13 26.89
N ILE A 91 6.19 0.45 26.95
CA ILE A 91 5.37 0.18 25.76
C ILE A 91 4.81 1.49 25.20
N ALA A 92 4.27 2.37 26.06
CA ALA A 92 3.77 3.67 25.65
C ALA A 92 4.87 4.56 25.04
N ASP A 93 6.07 4.57 25.64
CA ASP A 93 7.22 5.32 25.11
C ASP A 93 7.66 4.76 23.75
N ASN A 94 7.68 3.43 23.58
CA ASN A 94 8.00 2.79 22.30
C ASN A 94 6.93 3.04 21.22
N ASP A 95 5.65 3.11 21.59
CA ASP A 95 4.55 3.51 20.69
C ASP A 95 4.73 4.96 20.23
N ASN A 96 4.95 5.90 21.15
CA ASN A 96 5.17 7.32 20.83
C ASN A 96 6.41 7.53 19.95
N MET A 97 7.53 6.89 20.28
CA MET A 97 8.77 7.01 19.53
C MET A 97 8.62 6.46 18.09
N HIS A 98 7.87 5.36 17.93
CA HIS A 98 7.56 4.82 16.61
C HIS A 98 6.69 5.75 15.78
N ASP A 99 5.65 6.31 16.37
CA ASP A 99 4.74 7.24 15.69
C ASP A 99 5.49 8.50 15.23
N GLU A 100 6.38 9.04 16.07
CA GLU A 100 7.25 10.18 15.72
C GLU A 100 8.21 9.82 14.57
N GLU A 101 8.90 8.67 14.64
CA GLU A 101 9.82 8.23 13.59
C GLU A 101 9.11 8.04 12.24
N ILE A 102 7.95 7.38 12.24
CA ILE A 102 7.15 7.17 11.04
C ILE A 102 6.63 8.48 10.47
N LEU A 103 6.19 9.40 11.33
CA LEU A 103 5.73 10.72 10.91
C LEU A 103 6.85 11.50 10.19
N VAL A 104 8.06 11.50 10.76
CA VAL A 104 9.23 12.17 10.16
C VAL A 104 9.60 11.53 8.82
N LEU A 105 9.72 10.20 8.76
CA LEU A 105 10.09 9.50 7.53
C LEU A 105 9.05 9.66 6.43
N LYS A 106 7.76 9.56 6.76
CA LYS A 106 6.66 9.81 5.81
C LYS A 106 6.68 11.27 5.33
N GLY A 107 6.91 12.24 6.22
CA GLY A 107 7.04 13.65 5.86
C GLY A 107 8.17 13.92 4.87
N GLN A 108 9.37 13.38 5.13
CA GLN A 108 10.51 13.48 4.23
C GLN A 108 10.21 12.85 2.87
N ARG A 109 9.57 11.68 2.86
CA ARG A 109 9.20 10.99 1.62
C ARG A 109 8.19 11.81 0.81
N MET A 110 7.17 12.36 1.46
CA MET A 110 6.18 13.22 0.80
C MET A 110 6.82 14.45 0.15
N GLU A 111 7.81 15.07 0.80
CA GLU A 111 8.49 16.21 0.22
C GLU A 111 9.31 15.83 -1.03
N LEU A 112 10.05 14.71 -0.98
CA LEU A 112 10.75 14.20 -2.16
C LEU A 112 9.79 13.83 -3.31
N LEU A 113 8.60 13.31 -2.98
CA LEU A 113 7.58 13.00 -3.97
C LEU A 113 7.03 14.25 -4.65
N LYS A 114 6.81 15.34 -3.90
CA LYS A 114 6.42 16.64 -4.49
C LYS A 114 7.52 17.17 -5.42
N ASP A 115 8.78 17.08 -4.99
CA ASP A 115 9.91 17.50 -5.83
C ASP A 115 9.98 16.68 -7.12
N LEU A 116 9.81 15.36 -7.02
CA LEU A 116 9.78 14.47 -8.18
C LEU A 116 8.61 14.81 -9.12
N ALA A 117 7.41 15.08 -8.59
CA ALA A 117 6.25 15.48 -9.36
C ALA A 117 6.48 16.82 -10.08
N LEU A 118 7.04 17.81 -9.40
CA LEU A 118 7.40 19.10 -9.99
C LEU A 118 8.45 18.94 -11.10
N LYS A 119 9.46 18.08 -10.90
CA LYS A 119 10.45 17.77 -11.94
C LYS A 119 9.84 17.05 -13.14
N THR A 120 8.87 16.16 -12.90
CA THR A 120 8.11 15.49 -13.95
C THR A 120 7.33 16.48 -14.80
N GLN A 121 6.59 17.39 -14.17
CA GLN A 121 5.84 18.44 -14.86
C GLN A 121 6.76 19.36 -15.69
N ASN A 122 7.93 19.71 -15.15
CA ASN A 122 8.93 20.48 -15.89
C ASN A 122 9.50 19.72 -17.09
N LEU A 123 9.63 18.39 -17.00
CA LEU A 123 10.04 17.54 -18.11
C LEU A 123 8.97 17.54 -19.21
N ASP A 124 7.70 17.39 -18.83
CA ASP A 124 6.57 17.43 -19.76
C ASP A 124 6.49 18.78 -20.51
N ALA A 125 6.65 19.89 -19.79
CA ALA A 125 6.71 21.22 -20.39
C ALA A 125 7.88 21.35 -21.38
N THR A 126 9.04 20.76 -21.05
CA THR A 126 10.21 20.79 -21.93
C THR A 126 10.01 19.91 -23.17
N ILE A 127 9.34 18.75 -23.04
CA ILE A 127 8.95 17.89 -24.17
C ILE A 127 8.04 18.67 -25.12
N CYS A 128 7.03 19.38 -24.60
CA CYS A 128 6.13 20.20 -25.42
C CYS A 128 6.88 21.35 -26.12
N ALA A 129 7.80 22.02 -25.43
CA ALA A 129 8.62 23.08 -26.04
C ALA A 129 9.51 22.55 -27.17
N LEU A 130 10.16 21.40 -26.98
CA LEU A 130 10.97 20.76 -28.02
C LEU A 130 10.13 20.29 -29.22
N GLN A 131 8.93 19.78 -28.97
CA GLN A 131 7.98 19.40 -30.02
C GLN A 131 7.63 20.60 -30.89
N LEU A 132 7.25 21.72 -30.25
CA LEU A 132 6.93 22.96 -30.93
C LEU A 132 8.11 23.49 -31.75
N GLN A 133 9.30 23.59 -31.15
CA GLN A 133 10.51 24.07 -31.81
C GLN A 133 10.88 23.19 -33.02
N ASN A 134 10.75 21.86 -32.90
CA ASN A 134 11.01 20.95 -34.00
C ASN A 134 9.99 21.10 -35.13
N ASP A 135 8.71 21.31 -34.81
CA ASP A 135 7.66 21.52 -35.79
C ASP A 135 7.84 22.85 -36.54
N GLU A 136 8.25 23.91 -35.85
CA GLU A 136 8.61 25.21 -36.42
C GLU A 136 9.79 25.07 -37.41
N MET A 137 10.91 24.48 -36.97
CA MET A 137 12.07 24.24 -37.86
C MET A 137 11.72 23.36 -39.07
N LEU A 138 10.87 22.35 -38.89
CA LEU A 138 10.39 21.51 -40.00
C LEU A 138 9.49 22.29 -40.96
N SER A 139 8.69 23.25 -40.46
CA SER A 139 7.87 24.13 -41.28
C SER A 139 8.75 25.04 -42.14
N ASP A 140 9.73 25.69 -41.54
CA ASP A 140 10.66 26.60 -42.22
C ASP A 140 11.46 25.88 -43.31
N LEU A 141 11.99 24.70 -43.02
CA LEU A 141 12.70 23.88 -44.01
C LEU A 141 11.79 23.42 -45.16
N LYS A 142 10.51 23.15 -44.90
CA LYS A 142 9.54 22.82 -45.94
C LYS A 142 9.19 24.03 -46.80
N GLU A 143 9.13 25.23 -46.22
CA GLU A 143 8.92 26.47 -46.96
C GLU A 143 10.13 26.78 -47.87
N GLN A 144 11.36 26.68 -47.32
CA GLN A 144 12.59 26.83 -48.11
C GLN A 144 12.64 25.83 -49.28
N LYS A 145 12.19 24.60 -49.05
CA LYS A 145 12.11 23.55 -50.08
C LYS A 145 11.26 23.96 -51.30
N LEU A 146 10.24 24.81 -51.13
CA LEU A 146 9.37 25.25 -52.24
C LEU A 146 10.09 26.19 -53.22
N HIS A 147 11.15 26.85 -52.78
CA HIS A 147 11.86 27.87 -53.55
C HIS A 147 13.30 27.48 -53.95
N ALA A 148 13.76 26.30 -53.50
CA ALA A 148 15.13 25.85 -53.67
C ALA A 148 15.46 25.34 -55.08
N ALA A 149 16.70 25.56 -55.54
CA ALA A 149 17.22 24.92 -56.75
C ALA A 149 17.43 23.40 -56.54
N PRO A 150 17.52 22.58 -57.60
CA PRO A 150 17.67 21.12 -57.46
C PRO A 150 18.85 20.67 -56.58
N ALA A 151 19.98 21.36 -56.63
CA ALA A 151 21.14 21.06 -55.79
C ALA A 151 20.95 21.44 -54.30
N GLU A 152 20.17 22.49 -54.02
CA GLU A 152 19.81 22.91 -52.67
C GLU A 152 18.74 22.00 -52.06
N LEU A 153 17.88 21.42 -52.91
CA LEU A 153 16.81 20.50 -52.51
C LEU A 153 17.35 19.24 -51.82
N GLU A 154 18.44 18.67 -52.32
CA GLU A 154 19.08 17.50 -51.71
C GLU A 154 19.60 17.82 -50.30
N GLU A 155 20.21 18.99 -50.13
CA GLU A 155 20.73 19.46 -48.85
C GLU A 155 19.61 19.70 -47.83
N ILE A 156 18.53 20.39 -48.24
CA ILE A 156 17.36 20.62 -47.38
C ILE A 156 16.72 19.30 -46.96
N ASN A 157 16.57 18.34 -47.89
CA ASN A 157 16.03 17.02 -47.55
C ASN A 157 16.93 16.27 -46.56
N ARG A 158 18.25 16.32 -46.76
CA ARG A 158 19.23 15.74 -45.82
C ARG A 158 19.06 16.34 -44.42
N ARG A 159 18.89 17.67 -44.34
CA ARG A 159 18.72 18.38 -43.06
C ARG A 159 17.41 18.02 -42.36
N ILE A 160 16.31 17.90 -43.11
CA ILE A 160 15.01 17.45 -42.59
C ILE A 160 15.14 16.05 -41.96
N GLU A 161 15.78 15.10 -42.66
CA GLU A 161 15.93 13.73 -42.16
C GLU A 161 16.87 13.67 -40.94
N GLU A 162 17.94 14.47 -40.94
CA GLU A 162 18.80 14.61 -39.77
C GLU A 162 18.04 15.17 -38.56
N LEU A 163 17.25 16.23 -38.73
CA LEU A 163 16.47 16.85 -37.67
C LEU A 163 15.45 15.86 -37.08
N LYS A 164 14.71 15.14 -37.94
CA LYS A 164 13.78 14.09 -37.52
C LYS A 164 14.47 13.00 -36.70
N ARG A 165 15.66 12.57 -37.16
CA ARG A 165 16.45 11.53 -36.46
C ARG A 165 16.89 12.01 -35.08
N ILE A 166 17.38 13.25 -34.96
CA ILE A 166 17.78 13.84 -33.68
C ILE A 166 16.57 13.93 -32.75
N PHE A 167 15.48 14.55 -33.22
CA PHE A 167 14.24 14.69 -32.46
C PHE A 167 13.66 13.35 -32.01
N PHE A 168 13.68 12.33 -32.88
CA PHE A 168 13.20 10.99 -32.53
C PHE A 168 14.03 10.36 -31.40
N ASN A 169 15.36 10.49 -31.47
CA ASN A 169 16.24 9.99 -30.42
C ASN A 169 16.01 10.72 -29.10
N ASP A 170 15.90 12.05 -29.13
CA ASP A 170 15.67 12.86 -27.93
C ASP A 170 14.29 12.53 -27.33
N MET A 171 13.24 12.45 -28.15
CA MET A 171 11.90 12.03 -27.71
C MET A 171 11.86 10.61 -27.14
N LYS A 172 12.65 9.69 -27.69
CA LYS A 172 12.78 8.33 -27.17
C LYS A 172 13.37 8.37 -25.76
N THR A 173 14.48 9.09 -25.56
CA THR A 173 15.10 9.23 -24.23
C THR A 173 14.18 9.91 -23.23
N LEU A 174 13.44 10.95 -23.64
CA LEU A 174 12.48 11.65 -22.78
C LEU A 174 11.30 10.78 -22.39
N LYS A 175 10.77 9.98 -23.31
CA LYS A 175 9.70 9.01 -23.02
C LYS A 175 10.18 7.86 -22.14
N GLU A 176 11.41 7.39 -22.32
CA GLU A 176 12.02 6.39 -21.44
C GLU A 176 12.12 6.95 -20.01
N LEU A 177 12.55 8.21 -19.84
CA LEU A 177 12.57 8.88 -18.53
C LEU A 177 11.18 9.08 -17.95
N GLN A 178 10.22 9.53 -18.76
CA GLN A 178 8.83 9.70 -18.33
C GLN A 178 8.19 8.37 -17.93
N ALA A 179 8.59 7.25 -18.53
CA ALA A 179 8.08 5.93 -18.20
C ALA A 179 8.66 5.36 -16.89
N VAL A 180 9.88 5.76 -16.53
CA VAL A 180 10.49 5.41 -15.23
C VAL A 180 9.87 6.23 -14.10
N MET A 181 9.43 7.45 -14.38
CA MET A 181 8.80 8.28 -13.35
C MET A 181 7.43 7.71 -12.94
N PRO A 182 7.13 7.63 -11.63
CA PRO A 182 5.82 7.21 -11.18
C PRO A 182 4.81 8.23 -11.68
N LYS A 183 3.91 7.80 -12.58
CA LYS A 183 2.82 8.65 -13.07
C LYS A 183 2.01 9.06 -11.86
N GLY A 184 1.94 10.36 -11.60
CA GLY A 184 1.58 10.93 -10.31
C GLY A 184 0.15 10.73 -9.81
N SER A 185 -0.60 9.78 -10.36
CA SER A 185 -1.97 9.48 -9.95
C SER A 185 -2.08 8.57 -8.73
N ASN A 186 -1.00 7.94 -8.27
CA ASN A 186 -1.05 6.96 -7.17
C ASN A 186 -0.11 7.32 -6.00
N PHE A 187 0.27 8.60 -5.86
CA PHE A 187 1.16 9.04 -4.76
C PHE A 187 0.46 9.18 -3.41
N GLU A 188 -0.85 9.00 -3.37
CA GLU A 188 -1.54 8.72 -2.11
C GLU A 188 -1.23 7.28 -1.71
N ASP A 189 -0.15 7.15 -0.95
CA ASP A 189 0.23 5.94 -0.23
C ASP A 189 -0.78 5.56 0.87
N TYR A 190 -1.86 6.34 0.98
CA TYR A 190 -3.06 5.86 1.62
C TYR A 190 -3.54 4.66 0.81
N SER A 191 -3.39 3.48 1.39
CA SER A 191 -4.15 2.35 0.88
C SER A 191 -5.61 2.83 0.79
N VAL A 192 -6.31 2.53 -0.31
CA VAL A 192 -7.74 2.86 -0.45
C VAL A 192 -8.52 2.64 0.87
N PRO A 193 -8.24 1.59 1.66
CA PRO A 193 -8.73 1.47 3.03
C PRO A 193 -8.50 2.66 3.98
N GLU A 194 -7.30 3.24 4.03
CA GLU A 194 -6.99 4.40 4.89
C GLU A 194 -7.73 5.67 4.45
N ILE A 195 -7.86 5.91 3.13
CA ILE A 195 -8.66 7.05 2.61
C ILE A 195 -10.13 6.85 3.01
N LEU A 196 -10.66 5.65 2.80
CA LEU A 196 -12.02 5.32 3.17
C LEU A 196 -12.23 5.47 4.68
N GLU A 197 -11.29 4.98 5.49
CA GLU A 197 -11.39 5.01 6.95
C GLU A 197 -11.31 6.44 7.49
N SER A 198 -10.47 7.31 6.89
CA SER A 198 -10.45 8.75 7.20
C SER A 198 -11.75 9.48 6.89
N ARG A 199 -12.58 8.91 6.01
CA ARG A 199 -13.92 9.40 5.65
C ARG A 199 -15.04 8.64 6.37
N GLY A 200 -14.69 7.86 7.39
CA GLY A 200 -15.64 7.08 8.18
C GLY A 200 -16.25 5.91 7.41
N LEU A 201 -15.56 5.40 6.38
CA LEU A 201 -15.99 4.27 5.55
C LEU A 201 -15.06 3.07 5.73
N ARG A 202 -15.63 1.89 5.95
CA ARG A 202 -14.90 0.61 5.95
C ARG A 202 -15.41 -0.29 4.84
N LEU A 203 -14.52 -0.83 4.01
CA LEU A 203 -14.92 -1.75 2.95
C LEU A 203 -15.24 -3.14 3.52
N THR A 204 -16.44 -3.62 3.28
CA THR A 204 -16.88 -4.95 3.71
C THR A 204 -16.48 -6.03 2.69
N PRO A 205 -16.38 -7.31 3.09
CA PRO A 205 -16.02 -8.41 2.18
C PRO A 205 -17.01 -8.61 1.01
N SER A 206 -18.24 -8.14 1.17
CA SER A 206 -19.28 -8.17 0.14
C SER A 206 -19.21 -6.99 -0.83
N GLY A 207 -18.23 -6.08 -0.67
CA GLY A 207 -18.02 -4.94 -1.55
C GLY A 207 -18.86 -3.69 -1.21
N TYR A 208 -19.50 -3.66 -0.04
CA TYR A 208 -20.24 -2.49 0.47
C TYR A 208 -19.36 -1.65 1.39
N PHE A 209 -19.65 -0.36 1.50
CA PHE A 209 -19.02 0.53 2.47
C PHE A 209 -19.85 0.57 3.75
N LEU A 210 -19.22 0.23 4.88
CA LEU A 210 -19.81 0.37 6.20
C LEU A 210 -19.44 1.75 6.75
N THR A 211 -20.43 2.59 6.96
CA THR A 211 -20.28 3.89 7.63
C THR A 211 -20.04 3.72 9.13
N GLU A 212 -19.50 4.74 9.80
CA GLU A 212 -19.38 4.78 11.28
C GLU A 212 -20.71 4.56 12.00
N THR A 213 -21.83 5.00 11.40
CA THR A 213 -23.18 4.77 11.94
C THR A 213 -23.69 3.35 11.75
N GLY A 214 -22.90 2.46 11.14
CA GLY A 214 -23.25 1.07 10.86
C GLY A 214 -24.13 0.87 9.62
N ARG A 215 -24.40 1.91 8.84
CA ARG A 215 -25.16 1.80 7.58
C ARG A 215 -24.26 1.29 6.48
N LEU A 216 -24.73 0.27 5.75
CA LEU A 216 -24.10 -0.21 4.53
C LEU A 216 -24.50 0.68 3.35
N LEU A 217 -23.51 1.11 2.58
CA LEU A 217 -23.66 1.90 1.37
C LEU A 217 -23.11 1.13 0.18
N THR A 218 -23.82 1.20 -0.93
CA THR A 218 -23.30 0.84 -2.25
C THR A 218 -22.31 1.88 -2.74
N TYR A 219 -21.49 1.52 -3.74
CA TYR A 219 -20.57 2.47 -4.38
C TYR A 219 -21.30 3.68 -4.97
N SER A 220 -22.43 3.47 -5.63
CA SER A 220 -23.26 4.56 -6.17
C SER A 220 -23.78 5.49 -5.08
N GLU A 221 -24.20 4.96 -3.94
CA GLU A 221 -24.66 5.80 -2.82
C GLU A 221 -23.52 6.59 -2.19
N ALA A 222 -22.37 5.95 -1.93
CA ALA A 222 -21.20 6.62 -1.38
C ALA A 222 -20.65 7.71 -2.33
N SER A 223 -20.69 7.46 -3.64
CA SER A 223 -20.33 8.43 -4.68
C SER A 223 -21.32 9.61 -4.73
N CYS A 224 -22.63 9.34 -4.74
CA CYS A 224 -23.67 10.39 -4.69
C CYS A 224 -23.59 11.25 -3.43
N MET A 225 -23.09 10.69 -2.31
CA MET A 225 -22.87 11.42 -1.06
C MET A 225 -21.56 12.21 -1.04
N GLY A 226 -20.75 12.17 -2.10
CA GLY A 226 -19.44 12.84 -2.17
C GLY A 226 -18.36 12.18 -1.32
N LEU A 227 -18.63 11.04 -0.67
CA LEU A 227 -17.67 10.37 0.21
C LEU A 227 -16.50 9.76 -0.56
N LEU A 228 -16.63 9.61 -1.88
CA LEU A 228 -15.59 9.07 -2.77
C LEU A 228 -14.90 10.14 -3.64
N GLU A 229 -15.20 11.43 -3.43
CA GLU A 229 -14.64 12.52 -4.24
C GLU A 229 -13.09 12.51 -4.19
N GLY A 230 -12.43 12.51 -5.34
CA GLY A 230 -10.97 12.39 -5.45
C GLY A 230 -10.42 10.96 -5.54
N ILE A 231 -11.25 9.92 -5.44
CA ILE A 231 -10.87 8.50 -5.65
C ILE A 231 -11.20 8.06 -7.10
N ASP A 232 -11.60 9.00 -7.96
CA ASP A 232 -12.25 8.76 -9.27
C ASP A 232 -11.36 8.04 -10.29
N HIS A 233 -10.04 7.99 -10.05
CA HIS A 233 -9.06 7.39 -10.96
C HIS A 233 -8.72 5.93 -10.64
N ILE A 234 -9.17 5.40 -9.50
CA ILE A 234 -8.89 4.02 -9.11
C ILE A 234 -10.01 3.13 -9.65
N SER A 235 -9.69 2.24 -10.59
CA SER A 235 -10.62 1.22 -11.06
C SER A 235 -11.11 0.40 -9.85
N TRP A 236 -12.36 0.61 -9.45
CA TRP A 236 -12.96 -0.05 -8.29
C TRP A 236 -12.99 -1.58 -8.47
N GLU A 237 -13.08 -2.04 -9.72
CA GLU A 237 -12.95 -3.44 -10.08
C GLU A 237 -11.58 -4.02 -9.71
N SER A 238 -10.50 -3.24 -9.83
CA SER A 238 -9.16 -3.63 -9.41
C SER A 238 -9.06 -3.72 -7.89
N VAL A 239 -9.69 -2.80 -7.15
CA VAL A 239 -9.74 -2.82 -5.67
C VAL A 239 -10.48 -4.07 -5.20
N LEU A 240 -11.65 -4.37 -5.78
CA LEU A 240 -12.44 -5.55 -5.47
C LEU A 240 -11.71 -6.86 -5.80
N ARG A 241 -11.00 -6.94 -6.95
CA ARG A 241 -10.20 -8.12 -7.30
C ARG A 241 -9.08 -8.36 -6.30
N THR A 242 -8.36 -7.31 -5.91
CA THR A 242 -7.27 -7.42 -4.93
C THR A 242 -7.78 -7.96 -3.59
N TYR A 243 -8.95 -7.50 -3.15
CA TYR A 243 -9.62 -8.01 -1.94
C TYR A 243 -10.08 -9.48 -2.07
N GLN A 244 -10.53 -9.89 -3.25
CA GLN A 244 -10.96 -11.28 -3.51
C GLN A 244 -9.77 -12.24 -3.64
N ASP A 245 -8.65 -11.80 -4.23
CA ASP A 245 -7.46 -12.61 -4.46
C ASP A 245 -6.69 -12.89 -3.16
N ILE A 246 -6.66 -11.94 -2.23
CA ILE A 246 -6.13 -12.14 -0.86
C ILE A 246 -6.86 -13.29 -0.14
N LYS A 247 -8.13 -13.54 -0.48
CA LYS A 247 -8.92 -14.64 0.09
C LYS A 247 -8.70 -15.97 -0.62
N LYS A 248 -8.50 -15.97 -1.94
CA LYS A 248 -8.27 -17.19 -2.74
C LYS A 248 -6.87 -17.75 -2.59
N SER A 249 -5.86 -16.93 -2.31
CA SER A 249 -4.49 -17.43 -2.12
C SER A 249 -4.27 -18.19 -0.81
N SER A 250 -5.31 -18.34 0.03
CA SER A 250 -5.26 -19.07 1.30
C SER A 250 -5.59 -20.57 1.17
N SER A 251 -5.98 -21.09 -0.01
CA SER A 251 -6.53 -22.46 -0.09
C SER A 251 -5.79 -23.51 -0.91
N ASP A 252 -4.76 -23.22 -1.72
CA ASP A 252 -4.15 -24.28 -2.55
C ASP A 252 -2.68 -24.02 -2.93
N MET A 253 -1.78 -24.93 -2.52
CA MET A 253 -0.47 -25.15 -3.16
C MET A 253 -0.04 -26.63 -3.00
N SER A 254 -0.28 -27.43 -4.04
CA SER A 254 0.33 -28.75 -4.23
C SER A 254 1.37 -28.67 -5.35
N LEU A 255 2.57 -29.19 -5.10
CA LEU A 255 3.74 -29.11 -5.98
C LEU A 255 3.82 -30.27 -6.97
N THR A 256 4.13 -29.97 -8.23
CA THR A 256 4.64 -30.92 -9.22
C THR A 256 6.11 -30.64 -9.53
N THR A 257 6.86 -31.74 -9.69
CA THR A 257 8.30 -31.84 -9.91
C THR A 257 8.70 -31.55 -11.37
N PRO A 258 9.95 -31.11 -11.61
CA PRO A 258 10.56 -31.34 -12.92
C PRO A 258 11.93 -32.02 -12.87
N THR A 259 12.13 -32.72 -13.98
CA THR A 259 13.19 -33.63 -14.41
C THR A 259 14.56 -32.98 -14.64
N THR A 260 15.58 -33.74 -14.22
CA THR A 260 16.99 -33.93 -14.60
C THR A 260 17.54 -33.20 -15.85
N MET A 261 18.74 -32.59 -15.73
CA MET A 261 19.85 -32.66 -16.72
C MET A 261 21.21 -32.16 -16.16
N SER A 262 22.23 -33.03 -16.33
CA SER A 262 23.70 -32.88 -16.42
C SER A 262 24.52 -32.06 -15.40
N ALA A 263 25.38 -32.80 -14.69
CA ALA A 263 26.19 -32.40 -13.56
C ALA A 263 27.56 -31.80 -13.91
N SER A 264 27.84 -30.63 -13.34
CA SER A 264 29.12 -30.36 -12.66
C SER A 264 28.87 -30.58 -11.15
N LYS A 265 29.81 -31.19 -10.43
CA LYS A 265 29.62 -31.76 -9.08
C LYS A 265 29.34 -30.70 -8.01
N ILE A 266 28.12 -30.19 -7.97
CA ILE A 266 27.49 -29.59 -6.79
C ILE A 266 27.07 -30.77 -5.89
N SER A 267 27.35 -30.70 -4.60
CA SER A 267 26.89 -31.68 -3.62
C SER A 267 25.38 -31.91 -3.78
N CYS A 268 24.92 -33.16 -3.70
CA CYS A 268 23.50 -33.51 -3.86
C CYS A 268 22.58 -32.64 -2.99
N LYS A 269 23.02 -32.29 -1.77
CA LYS A 269 22.29 -31.41 -0.84
C LYS A 269 22.24 -29.95 -1.28
N ASP A 270 23.33 -29.44 -1.85
CA ASP A 270 23.39 -28.05 -2.32
C ASP A 270 22.54 -27.90 -3.59
N ALA A 271 22.53 -28.92 -4.45
CA ALA A 271 21.68 -28.95 -5.63
C ALA A 271 20.18 -28.96 -5.25
N GLU A 272 19.82 -29.72 -4.21
CA GLU A 272 18.45 -29.74 -3.67
C GLU A 272 18.07 -28.40 -3.02
N TYR A 273 18.97 -27.78 -2.27
CA TYR A 273 18.73 -26.46 -1.68
C TYR A 273 18.53 -25.37 -2.74
N LEU A 274 19.39 -25.34 -3.77
CA LEU A 274 19.28 -24.39 -4.88
C LEU A 274 18.00 -24.65 -5.70
N SER A 275 17.65 -25.92 -5.92
CA SER A 275 16.46 -26.29 -6.69
C SER A 275 15.17 -25.88 -5.98
N THR A 276 15.10 -26.06 -4.67
CA THR A 276 13.93 -25.72 -3.87
C THR A 276 13.81 -24.20 -3.62
N THR A 277 14.93 -23.52 -3.37
CA THR A 277 14.92 -22.12 -2.93
C THR A 277 14.94 -21.13 -4.09
N LEU A 278 15.77 -21.38 -5.11
CA LEU A 278 16.08 -20.38 -6.14
C LEU A 278 15.37 -20.60 -7.47
N VAL A 279 14.96 -21.84 -7.80
CA VAL A 279 14.39 -22.14 -9.12
C VAL A 279 13.14 -21.31 -9.40
N LYS A 280 12.20 -21.23 -8.45
CA LYS A 280 10.97 -20.46 -8.63
C LYS A 280 11.22 -18.97 -8.89
N PRO A 281 11.96 -18.23 -8.03
CA PRO A 281 12.21 -16.81 -8.28
C PRO A 281 13.05 -16.56 -9.53
N LEU A 282 14.05 -17.40 -9.82
CA LEU A 282 14.85 -17.29 -11.05
C LEU A 282 14.00 -17.51 -12.29
N THR A 283 13.14 -18.55 -12.29
CA THR A 283 12.29 -18.86 -13.44
C THR A 283 11.34 -17.70 -13.74
N LEU A 284 10.66 -17.17 -12.72
CA LEU A 284 9.77 -16.01 -12.87
C LEU A 284 10.53 -14.78 -13.39
N ALA A 285 11.68 -14.46 -12.80
CA ALA A 285 12.46 -13.30 -13.22
C ALA A 285 13.00 -13.45 -14.65
N LEU A 286 13.49 -14.64 -15.04
CA LEU A 286 13.96 -14.91 -16.39
C LEU A 286 12.82 -14.86 -17.42
N THR A 287 11.64 -15.42 -17.10
CA THR A 287 10.47 -15.31 -17.98
C THR A 287 10.08 -13.84 -18.21
N GLU A 288 10.15 -13.01 -17.17
CA GLU A 288 9.85 -11.59 -17.26
C GLU A 288 10.91 -10.84 -18.09
N ILE A 289 12.21 -11.14 -17.89
CA ILE A 289 13.30 -10.58 -18.69
C ILE A 289 13.14 -10.94 -20.18
N THR A 290 12.78 -12.19 -20.51
CA THR A 290 12.58 -12.59 -21.91
C THR A 290 11.40 -11.88 -22.57
N THR A 291 10.39 -11.51 -21.78
CA THR A 291 9.19 -10.83 -22.25
C THR A 291 9.42 -9.32 -22.42
N ILE A 292 10.07 -8.69 -21.44
CA ILE A 292 10.27 -7.23 -21.40
C ILE A 292 11.52 -6.80 -22.16
N GLN A 293 12.53 -7.67 -22.26
CA GLN A 293 13.83 -7.40 -22.88
C GLN A 293 14.49 -6.12 -22.35
N PRO A 294 14.75 -6.01 -21.04
CA PRO A 294 15.39 -4.84 -20.45
C PRO A 294 16.80 -4.62 -21.02
N ARG A 295 17.21 -3.35 -21.10
CA ARG A 295 18.52 -2.93 -21.61
C ARG A 295 19.69 -3.53 -20.81
N ASP A 296 19.52 -3.68 -19.50
CA ASP A 296 20.43 -4.40 -18.61
C ASP A 296 19.68 -5.55 -17.90
N PRO A 297 19.77 -6.79 -18.41
CA PRO A 297 19.07 -7.93 -17.84
C PRO A 297 19.63 -8.37 -16.48
N ILE A 298 20.91 -8.09 -16.17
CA ILE A 298 21.53 -8.48 -14.89
C ILE A 298 21.05 -7.56 -13.78
N HIS A 299 21.01 -6.25 -14.03
CA HIS A 299 20.46 -5.29 -13.10
C HIS A 299 18.97 -5.55 -12.84
N TYR A 300 18.18 -5.80 -13.90
CA TYR A 300 16.76 -6.14 -13.79
C TYR A 300 16.54 -7.43 -12.99
N LEU A 301 17.33 -8.48 -13.26
CA LEU A 301 17.28 -9.74 -12.51
C LEU A 301 17.50 -9.52 -11.02
N SER A 302 18.54 -8.75 -10.67
CA SER A 302 18.87 -8.43 -9.28
C SER A 302 17.70 -7.74 -8.58
N HIS A 303 17.17 -6.68 -9.19
CA HIS A 303 16.00 -5.96 -8.66
C HIS A 303 14.79 -6.89 -8.51
N ARG A 304 14.60 -7.82 -9.44
CA ARG A 304 13.44 -8.70 -9.42
C ARG A 304 13.53 -9.81 -8.36
N LEU A 305 14.72 -10.35 -8.14
CA LEU A 305 14.97 -11.28 -7.04
C LEU A 305 14.78 -10.59 -5.68
N PHE A 306 15.25 -9.34 -5.52
CA PHE A 306 15.00 -8.55 -4.31
C PHE A 306 13.50 -8.35 -4.07
N LYS A 307 12.76 -7.93 -5.10
CA LYS A 307 11.31 -7.74 -5.00
C LYS A 307 10.58 -9.05 -4.67
N TYR A 308 11.01 -10.17 -5.25
CA TYR A 308 10.41 -11.47 -4.93
C TYR A 308 10.60 -11.83 -3.45
N ARG A 309 11.82 -11.67 -2.92
CA ARG A 309 12.10 -11.91 -1.50
C ARG A 309 11.25 -10.98 -0.61
N TYR A 310 11.18 -9.70 -0.96
CA TYR A 310 10.35 -8.73 -0.26
C TYR A 310 8.87 -9.15 -0.23
N ASN A 311 8.32 -9.58 -1.37
CA ASN A 311 6.95 -10.05 -1.45
C ASN A 311 6.71 -11.32 -0.61
N GLN A 312 7.71 -12.21 -0.49
CA GLN A 312 7.62 -13.38 0.40
C GLN A 312 7.54 -12.96 1.87
N GLU A 313 8.39 -12.03 2.31
CA GLU A 313 8.38 -11.50 3.68
C GLU A 313 7.04 -10.81 4.01
N ILE A 314 6.50 -10.03 3.07
CA ILE A 314 5.15 -9.45 3.19
C ILE A 314 4.09 -10.55 3.31
N ASN A 315 4.15 -11.58 2.47
CA ASN A 315 3.13 -12.62 2.46
C ASN A 315 3.12 -13.40 3.79
N ILE A 316 4.30 -13.72 4.32
CA ILE A 316 4.44 -14.34 5.65
C ILE A 316 3.83 -13.43 6.73
N THR A 317 4.12 -12.13 6.70
CA THR A 317 3.57 -11.17 7.66
C THR A 317 2.04 -11.11 7.58
N ARG A 318 1.49 -11.04 6.37
CA ARG A 318 0.03 -11.05 6.13
C ARG A 318 -0.63 -12.34 6.60
N GLN A 319 0.02 -13.49 6.41
CA GLN A 319 -0.48 -14.78 6.92
C GLN A 319 -0.52 -14.81 8.44
N GLN A 320 0.50 -14.26 9.12
CA GLN A 320 0.53 -14.16 10.57
C GLN A 320 -0.58 -13.23 11.10
N GLU A 321 -0.76 -12.06 10.46
CA GLU A 321 -1.83 -11.12 10.80
C GLU A 321 -3.22 -11.75 10.58
N ALA A 322 -3.41 -12.49 9.49
CA ALA A 322 -4.65 -13.22 9.24
C ALA A 322 -4.94 -14.28 10.31
N LEU A 323 -3.92 -15.03 10.76
CA LEU A 323 -4.06 -16.00 11.84
C LEU A 323 -4.40 -15.33 13.19
N GLN A 324 -3.81 -14.17 13.48
CA GLN A 324 -4.14 -13.40 14.68
C GLN A 324 -5.61 -12.96 14.66
N LEU A 325 -6.09 -12.40 13.55
CA LEU A 325 -7.48 -11.98 13.39
C LEU A 325 -8.47 -13.16 13.52
N ILE A 326 -8.12 -14.34 13.03
CA ILE A 326 -8.94 -15.55 13.20
C ILE A 326 -9.03 -15.94 14.69
N ASN A 327 -7.92 -15.88 15.42
CA ASN A 327 -7.89 -16.19 16.84
C ASN A 327 -8.69 -15.16 17.67
N GLU A 328 -8.51 -13.87 17.40
CA GLU A 328 -9.27 -12.79 18.04
C GLU A 328 -10.78 -12.96 17.80
N ARG A 329 -11.18 -13.26 16.56
CA ARG A 329 -12.58 -13.54 16.24
C ARG A 329 -13.13 -14.73 17.02
N LYS A 330 -12.36 -15.81 17.13
CA LYS A 330 -12.75 -16.99 17.90
C LYS A 330 -12.90 -16.68 19.39
N GLN A 331 -12.01 -15.85 19.95
CA GLN A 331 -12.11 -15.39 21.34
C GLN A 331 -13.37 -14.54 21.55
N LEU A 332 -13.65 -13.57 20.68
CA LEU A 332 -14.86 -12.76 20.75
C LEU A 332 -16.14 -13.58 20.61
N GLU A 333 -16.16 -14.60 19.74
CA GLU A 333 -17.30 -15.52 19.63
C GLU A 333 -17.50 -16.34 20.90
N GLN A 334 -16.41 -16.79 21.53
CA GLN A 334 -16.45 -17.51 22.80
C GLN A 334 -16.90 -16.61 23.97
N GLU A 335 -16.47 -15.36 24.01
CA GLU A 335 -16.91 -14.36 25.00
C GLU A 335 -18.40 -14.04 24.84
N LYS A 336 -18.86 -13.80 23.62
CA LYS A 336 -20.29 -13.59 23.33
C LYS A 336 -21.15 -14.78 23.73
N TRP A 337 -20.66 -16.00 23.49
CA TRP A 337 -21.34 -17.21 23.90
C TRP A 337 -21.42 -17.33 25.44
N SER A 338 -20.31 -17.08 26.13
CA SER A 338 -20.28 -17.07 27.61
C SER A 338 -21.22 -16.01 28.19
N ALA A 339 -21.21 -14.80 27.64
CA ALA A 339 -22.11 -13.71 28.05
C ALA A 339 -23.59 -14.09 27.85
N MET A 340 -23.95 -14.73 26.73
CA MET A 340 -25.31 -15.22 26.51
C MET A 340 -25.74 -16.29 27.54
N ILE A 341 -24.83 -17.20 27.92
CA ILE A 341 -25.10 -18.21 28.94
C ILE A 341 -25.28 -17.56 30.31
N GLU A 342 -24.43 -16.61 30.66
CA GLU A 342 -24.51 -15.87 31.93
C GLU A 342 -25.83 -15.09 32.02
N GLU A 343 -26.24 -14.40 30.95
CA GLU A 343 -27.51 -13.68 30.90
C GLU A 343 -28.72 -14.62 31.05
N LYS A 344 -28.71 -15.78 30.35
CA LYS A 344 -29.75 -16.81 30.52
C LYS A 344 -29.80 -17.34 31.94
N THR A 345 -28.64 -17.60 32.55
CA THR A 345 -28.54 -18.08 33.93
C THR A 345 -29.07 -17.05 34.91
N ARG A 346 -28.67 -15.78 34.74
CA ARG A 346 -29.15 -14.65 35.55
C ARG A 346 -30.67 -14.50 35.46
N LYS A 347 -31.25 -14.66 34.26
CA LYS A 347 -32.70 -14.60 34.07
C LYS A 347 -33.42 -15.74 34.79
N ILE A 348 -32.92 -16.98 34.68
CA ILE A 348 -33.49 -18.13 35.39
C ILE A 348 -33.44 -17.93 36.91
N VAL A 349 -32.31 -17.43 37.44
CA VAL A 349 -32.16 -17.14 38.87
C VAL A 349 -33.14 -16.05 39.32
N LEU A 350 -33.31 -14.98 38.52
CA LEU A 350 -34.26 -13.92 38.82
C LEU A 350 -35.71 -14.45 38.84
N ASP A 351 -36.09 -15.28 37.87
CA ASP A 351 -37.41 -15.91 37.81
C ASP A 351 -37.64 -16.85 39.02
N MET A 352 -36.59 -17.54 39.50
CA MET A 352 -36.66 -18.36 40.71
C MET A 352 -36.87 -17.51 41.97
N ILE A 353 -36.19 -16.37 42.09
CA ILE A 353 -36.35 -15.43 43.21
C ILE A 353 -37.79 -14.89 43.23
N ILE A 354 -38.30 -14.42 42.09
CA ILE A 354 -39.66 -13.87 41.97
C ILE A 354 -40.69 -14.94 42.39
N LYS A 355 -40.56 -16.18 41.91
CA LYS A 355 -41.46 -17.27 42.32
C LYS A 355 -41.39 -17.58 43.81
N ALA A 356 -40.20 -17.55 44.40
CA ALA A 356 -40.03 -17.77 45.84
C ALA A 356 -40.67 -16.64 46.67
N GLU A 357 -40.55 -15.39 46.21
CA GLU A 357 -41.21 -14.24 46.84
C GLU A 357 -42.73 -14.29 46.71
N GLU A 358 -43.27 -14.64 45.54
CA GLU A 358 -44.72 -14.81 45.34
C GLU A 358 -45.30 -15.90 46.24
N GLU A 359 -44.57 -17.02 46.40
CA GLU A 359 -44.97 -18.11 47.29
C GLU A 359 -44.88 -17.69 48.77
N ALA A 360 -43.86 -16.93 49.15
CA ALA A 360 -43.75 -16.37 50.50
C ALA A 360 -44.89 -15.40 50.82
N ILE A 361 -45.24 -14.50 49.89
CA ILE A 361 -46.38 -13.58 50.02
C ILE A 361 -47.68 -14.35 50.15
N ARG A 362 -47.88 -15.40 49.33
CA ARG A 362 -49.08 -16.25 49.39
C ARG A 362 -49.22 -16.93 50.75
N ASN A 363 -48.14 -17.52 51.26
CA ASN A 363 -48.11 -18.15 52.57
C ASN A 363 -48.40 -17.15 53.70
N GLU A 364 -47.91 -15.91 53.59
CA GLU A 364 -48.16 -14.86 54.57
C GLU A 364 -49.61 -14.36 54.54
N LEU A 365 -50.20 -14.20 53.34
CA LEU A 365 -51.62 -13.88 53.20
C LEU A 365 -52.52 -14.98 53.79
N GLU A 366 -52.17 -16.25 53.57
CA GLU A 366 -52.89 -17.39 54.18
C GLU A 366 -52.77 -17.42 55.70
N ARG A 367 -51.61 -17.01 56.25
CA ARG A 367 -51.41 -16.86 57.70
C ARG A 367 -52.33 -15.79 58.27
N ILE A 368 -52.35 -14.60 57.67
CA ILE A 368 -53.22 -13.48 58.07
C ILE A 368 -54.71 -13.88 57.96
N ALA A 369 -55.10 -14.58 56.89
CA ALA A 369 -56.47 -15.07 56.72
C ALA A 369 -56.89 -16.05 57.83
N ARG A 370 -55.98 -16.93 58.25
CA ARG A 370 -56.21 -17.85 59.38
C ARG A 370 -56.33 -17.09 60.71
N GLU A 371 -55.46 -16.13 60.96
CA GLU A 371 -55.48 -15.30 62.19
C GLU A 371 -56.76 -14.45 62.30
N THR A 372 -57.18 -13.83 61.20
CA THR A 372 -58.44 -13.03 61.16
C THR A 372 -59.69 -13.89 61.33
N ALA A 373 -59.73 -15.10 60.75
CA ALA A 373 -60.82 -16.04 60.96
C ALA A 373 -60.96 -16.48 62.44
N THR A 374 -59.84 -16.66 63.15
CA THR A 374 -59.88 -17.01 64.57
C THR A 374 -60.37 -15.88 65.47
N ILE A 375 -60.16 -14.61 65.09
CA ILE A 375 -60.61 -13.45 65.86
C ILE A 375 -62.13 -13.28 65.75
N ASN A 376 -62.72 -13.40 64.55
CA ASN A 376 -64.17 -13.23 64.36
C ASN A 376 -65.01 -14.30 65.07
N VAL A 377 -64.51 -15.52 65.26
CA VAL A 377 -65.26 -16.58 65.98
C VAL A 377 -65.37 -16.28 67.49
N GLY A 378 -64.55 -15.36 68.02
CA GLY A 378 -64.62 -14.93 69.42
C GLY A 378 -65.68 -13.86 69.71
N GLU A 379 -66.15 -13.10 68.72
CA GLU A 379 -67.09 -11.98 68.93
C GLU A 379 -68.57 -12.40 68.86
N ASP A 380 -68.92 -13.53 68.24
CA ASP A 380 -70.31 -14.04 68.16
C ASP A 380 -70.72 -14.90 69.39
N GLY A 381 -69.89 -14.94 70.43
CA GLY A 381 -70.05 -15.78 71.62
C GLY A 381 -70.43 -15.08 72.93
N GLU A 382 -70.67 -13.76 72.93
CA GLU A 382 -71.15 -12.99 74.10
C GLU A 382 -72.62 -12.54 73.98
#